data_AF-A0A952CAE3-F1
#
_entry.id   AF-A0A952CAE3-F1
#
_cell.length_a   1.000
_cell.length_b   1.000
_cell.length_c   1.000
_cell.angle_alpha   90.00
_cell.angle_beta   90.00
_cell.angle_gamma   90.00
#
_symmetry.space_group_name_H-M   'P 1'
#
loop_
_entity.id
_entity.type
_entity.pdbx_description
1 polymer ?
#
loop_
_entity_poly.entity_id
_entity_poly.type
_entity_poly.pdbx_seq_one_letter_code
_entity_poly.pdbx_strand_id
1 'polypeptide(L)'
;MLLPRFARPFFTLLIALTGFAPATRANYAEIVAAFQTVSGSSVFPVAGKSFDDIEETFGPRAQPSQAGSYDWHRGFDIDGVIGDEILNVYEGVFEKLDYSASAGNYAVIKHTLPGSVNYGTNPNRQSWTTFYTYYLHLTDTSVDYINNTKQWSKGDAISAGTVIGYMGDTGSSGGSAYAPHLHFELRFGTSNPLENQIAGDGLTGTDAWFDPHMHPLLLFNPNDATLRGDSLNTPYTQSLALQAPGTTEDALTFLYTSSVDELPAANNFLVEVLLAGTETVVLSHELDLNQRIGFDASTNALLDTRDFDNPYLAPIAFTDGQTDYQTALVVPESWLAAYLDTDHEVRVTASDVWLNSTTLTVSAVPEPAHAALVAGLLGMLWISRRRGQSANC
;
A
#
# COMPACT_ATOMS: atom_id res chain seq x y z
N MET A 1 -67.89 4.54 31.63
CA MET A 1 -67.73 3.65 30.45
C MET A 1 -66.64 4.28 29.60
N LEU A 2 -65.41 3.76 29.72
CA LEU A 2 -64.21 4.32 29.10
C LEU A 2 -64.14 3.89 27.62
N LEU A 3 -63.88 4.83 26.73
CA LEU A 3 -63.43 4.55 25.36
C LEU A 3 -61.91 4.26 25.38
N PRO A 4 -61.43 3.22 24.69
CA PRO A 4 -60.00 2.91 24.68
C PRO A 4 -59.25 3.84 23.72
N ARG A 5 -58.10 4.33 24.19
CA ARG A 5 -57.09 5.02 23.37
C ARG A 5 -56.45 3.99 22.43
N PHE A 6 -56.54 4.21 21.13
CA PHE A 6 -55.74 3.49 20.14
C PHE A 6 -54.27 3.89 20.29
N ALA A 7 -53.43 2.95 20.70
CA ALA A 7 -51.99 3.06 20.60
C ALA A 7 -51.59 3.09 19.12
N ARG A 8 -50.84 4.11 18.71
CA ARG A 8 -50.16 4.13 17.41
C ARG A 8 -49.04 3.10 17.45
N PRO A 9 -48.89 2.21 16.46
CA PRO A 9 -47.74 1.33 16.41
C PRO A 9 -46.50 2.19 16.14
N PHE A 10 -45.53 2.13 17.05
CA PHE A 10 -44.16 2.53 16.75
C PHE A 10 -43.65 1.56 15.68
N PHE A 11 -43.55 2.03 14.44
CA PHE A 11 -42.74 1.36 13.44
C PHE A 11 -41.28 1.57 13.85
N THR A 12 -40.68 0.55 14.47
CA THR A 12 -39.23 0.43 14.50
C THR A 12 -38.79 0.27 13.05
N LEU A 13 -38.31 1.35 12.45
CA LEU A 13 -37.63 1.29 11.17
C LEU A 13 -36.33 0.52 11.44
N LEU A 14 -36.37 -0.79 11.22
CA LEU A 14 -35.18 -1.59 11.05
C LEU A 14 -34.54 -1.04 9.77
N ILE A 15 -33.59 -0.12 9.92
CA ILE A 15 -32.69 0.22 8.83
C ILE A 15 -31.98 -1.09 8.55
N ALA A 16 -32.39 -1.76 7.47
CA ALA A 16 -31.60 -2.81 6.91
C ALA A 16 -30.25 -2.16 6.59
N LEU A 17 -29.23 -2.51 7.36
CA LEU A 17 -27.86 -2.47 6.85
C LEU A 17 -27.94 -3.32 5.58
N THR A 18 -28.09 -2.68 4.43
CA THR A 18 -27.67 -3.26 3.16
C THR A 18 -26.15 -3.25 3.18
N GLY A 19 -25.58 -4.02 4.11
CA GLY A 19 -24.24 -4.51 3.96
C GLY A 19 -24.30 -5.34 2.69
N PHE A 20 -23.64 -4.87 1.64
CA PHE A 20 -23.00 -5.79 0.73
C PHE A 20 -22.40 -6.88 1.61
N ALA A 21 -22.86 -8.13 1.46
CA ALA A 21 -22.19 -9.25 2.09
C ALA A 21 -20.72 -9.09 1.70
N PRO A 22 -19.79 -8.93 2.66
CA PRO A 22 -18.40 -8.72 2.30
C PRO A 22 -18.03 -9.91 1.45
N ALA A 23 -17.62 -9.65 0.20
CA ALA A 23 -16.87 -10.63 -0.57
C ALA A 23 -15.85 -11.20 0.43
N THR A 24 -15.82 -12.51 0.63
CA THR A 24 -14.94 -13.10 1.65
C THR A 24 -13.50 -12.72 1.31
N ARG A 25 -13.00 -11.65 1.94
CA ARG A 25 -11.72 -11.02 1.66
C ARG A 25 -10.63 -12.05 1.91
N ALA A 26 -9.48 -11.90 1.25
CA ALA A 26 -8.33 -12.65 1.69
C ALA A 26 -8.04 -12.23 3.13
N ASN A 27 -7.78 -13.22 3.99
CA ASN A 27 -7.29 -12.89 5.31
C ASN A 27 -5.88 -12.37 5.12
N TYR A 28 -5.67 -11.06 5.36
CA TYR A 28 -4.38 -10.45 5.11
C TYR A 28 -3.25 -11.09 5.93
N ALA A 29 -3.58 -11.65 7.11
CA ALA A 29 -2.61 -12.43 7.89
C ALA A 29 -2.17 -13.72 7.18
N GLU A 30 -3.01 -14.34 6.34
CA GLU A 30 -2.61 -15.48 5.50
C GLU A 30 -1.63 -15.06 4.40
N ILE A 31 -1.83 -13.87 3.81
CA ILE A 31 -0.89 -13.28 2.84
C ILE A 31 0.47 -13.08 3.52
N VAL A 32 0.48 -12.34 4.64
CA VAL A 32 1.69 -12.06 5.42
C VAL A 32 2.41 -13.34 5.81
N ALA A 33 1.69 -14.32 6.37
CA ALA A 33 2.28 -15.60 6.76
C ALA A 33 2.92 -16.35 5.58
N ALA A 34 2.32 -16.29 4.39
CA ALA A 34 2.89 -16.93 3.20
C ALA A 34 4.17 -16.23 2.70
N PHE A 35 4.23 -14.90 2.81
CA PHE A 35 5.39 -14.10 2.42
C PHE A 35 6.50 -14.06 3.46
N GLN A 36 6.25 -14.41 4.74
CA GLN A 36 7.29 -14.48 5.79
C GLN A 36 8.45 -15.42 5.43
N THR A 37 8.17 -16.54 4.77
CA THR A 37 9.24 -17.48 4.36
C THR A 37 10.03 -16.93 3.17
N VAL A 38 9.34 -16.31 2.22
CA VAL A 38 9.95 -15.68 1.04
C VAL A 38 10.87 -14.54 1.50
N SER A 39 10.39 -13.67 2.40
CA SER A 39 11.13 -12.48 2.80
C SER A 39 12.43 -12.76 3.54
N GLY A 40 12.53 -13.89 4.25
CA GLY A 40 13.78 -14.32 4.87
C GLY A 40 14.84 -14.87 3.90
N SER A 41 14.51 -15.02 2.62
CA SER A 41 15.39 -15.57 1.58
C SER A 41 15.49 -14.69 0.33
N SER A 42 14.81 -13.53 0.33
CA SER A 42 14.88 -12.58 -0.76
C SER A 42 16.17 -11.76 -0.73
N VAL A 43 16.58 -11.26 -1.89
CA VAL A 43 17.62 -10.22 -2.03
C VAL A 43 17.01 -8.96 -2.62
N PHE A 44 17.55 -7.80 -2.25
CA PHE A 44 17.11 -6.52 -2.84
C PHE A 44 17.36 -6.51 -4.36
N PRO A 45 16.44 -5.95 -5.18
CA PRO A 45 16.44 -6.14 -6.62
C PRO A 45 17.52 -5.34 -7.36
N VAL A 46 18.22 -4.42 -6.69
CA VAL A 46 19.37 -3.69 -7.26
C VAL A 46 20.60 -3.97 -6.40
N ALA A 47 21.68 -4.41 -7.04
CA ALA A 47 22.91 -4.80 -6.34
C ALA A 47 23.50 -3.61 -5.57
N GLY A 48 23.78 -3.82 -4.28
CA GLY A 48 24.39 -2.79 -3.43
C GLY A 48 23.44 -1.69 -2.96
N LYS A 49 22.15 -1.77 -3.31
CA LYS A 49 21.10 -0.84 -2.89
C LYS A 49 20.30 -1.37 -1.71
N SER A 50 19.50 -0.50 -1.12
CA SER A 50 18.82 -0.69 0.16
C SER A 50 17.46 0.02 0.19
N PHE A 51 16.76 -0.02 1.32
CA PHE A 51 15.50 0.71 1.50
C PHE A 51 15.67 2.23 1.41
N ASP A 52 16.87 2.75 1.73
CA ASP A 52 17.18 4.19 1.61
C ASP A 52 17.30 4.64 0.15
N ASP A 53 17.28 3.71 -0.81
CA ASP A 53 17.29 4.01 -2.24
C ASP A 53 15.88 3.95 -2.86
N ILE A 54 14.81 3.83 -2.07
CA ILE A 54 13.42 3.83 -2.58
C ILE A 54 12.93 5.27 -2.70
N GLU A 55 12.80 5.77 -3.92
CA GLU A 55 12.39 7.16 -4.18
C GLU A 55 10.88 7.35 -4.33
N GLU A 56 10.15 6.32 -4.79
CA GLU A 56 8.69 6.36 -4.90
C GLU A 56 8.07 5.03 -4.47
N THR A 57 7.06 5.08 -3.58
CA THR A 57 6.46 3.87 -3.00
C THR A 57 5.21 3.38 -3.74
N PHE A 58 4.76 2.17 -3.40
CA PHE A 58 3.51 1.57 -3.84
C PHE A 58 2.29 2.33 -3.29
N GLY A 59 1.28 2.50 -4.15
CA GLY A 59 0.00 3.07 -3.77
C GLY A 59 -0.26 4.47 -4.37
N PRO A 60 -1.21 5.21 -3.79
CA PRO A 60 -1.51 6.59 -4.16
C PRO A 60 -0.27 7.48 -4.24
N ARG A 61 -0.05 8.17 -5.36
CA ARG A 61 0.95 9.24 -5.46
C ARG A 61 0.42 10.44 -6.26
N ALA A 62 1.10 11.58 -6.07
CA ALA A 62 0.94 12.71 -6.98
C ALA A 62 1.73 12.40 -8.27
N GLN A 63 1.09 12.50 -9.43
CA GLN A 63 1.74 12.18 -10.70
C GLN A 63 2.95 13.09 -10.94
N PRO A 64 4.16 12.54 -11.09
CA PRO A 64 5.36 13.35 -11.33
C PRO A 64 5.30 14.11 -12.66
N SER A 65 4.66 13.51 -13.67
CA SER A 65 4.56 14.07 -15.03
C SER A 65 3.51 15.16 -15.19
N GLN A 66 2.60 15.32 -14.22
CA GLN A 66 1.50 16.29 -14.33
C GLN A 66 1.12 16.84 -12.95
N ALA A 67 1.56 18.07 -12.66
CA ALA A 67 1.25 18.77 -11.43
C ALA A 67 -0.27 18.81 -11.16
N GLY A 68 -0.66 18.37 -9.97
CA GLY A 68 -2.06 18.28 -9.53
C GLY A 68 -2.82 17.04 -10.00
N SER A 69 -2.18 16.13 -10.75
CA SER A 69 -2.76 14.83 -11.10
C SER A 69 -2.36 13.77 -10.10
N TYR A 70 -3.18 12.74 -9.98
CA TYR A 70 -3.06 11.66 -9.01
C TYR A 70 -3.09 10.34 -9.78
N ASP A 71 -2.21 9.41 -9.44
CA ASP A 71 -2.20 8.05 -9.97
C ASP A 71 -1.93 7.04 -8.85
N TRP A 72 -2.01 5.77 -9.23
CA TRP A 72 -1.62 4.66 -8.38
C TRP A 72 -0.34 4.03 -8.87
N HIS A 73 0.69 4.12 -8.04
CA HIS A 73 1.96 3.48 -8.28
C HIS A 73 1.86 1.98 -7.98
N ARG A 74 2.00 1.15 -9.02
CA ARG A 74 1.81 -0.31 -8.99
C ARG A 74 3.05 -1.10 -8.54
N GLY A 75 4.10 -0.40 -8.17
CA GLY A 75 5.38 -0.93 -7.70
C GLY A 75 6.04 0.06 -6.74
N PHE A 76 7.36 -0.04 -6.57
CA PHE A 76 8.17 1.04 -6.04
C PHE A 76 9.38 1.30 -6.95
N ASP A 77 9.84 2.54 -6.96
CA ASP A 77 10.96 3.00 -7.79
C ASP A 77 12.22 3.09 -6.93
N ILE A 78 13.32 2.53 -7.44
CA ILE A 78 14.61 2.45 -6.74
C ILE A 78 15.65 3.26 -7.51
N ASP A 79 16.26 4.23 -6.84
CA ASP A 79 17.34 5.05 -7.41
C ASP A 79 18.58 4.22 -7.74
N GLY A 80 19.27 4.64 -8.79
CA GLY A 80 20.58 4.13 -9.13
C GLY A 80 21.16 4.84 -10.33
N VAL A 81 22.07 4.15 -11.00
CA VAL A 81 22.66 4.64 -12.24
C VAL A 81 22.49 3.61 -13.36
N ILE A 82 22.41 4.11 -14.60
CA ILE A 82 22.36 3.24 -15.78
C ILE A 82 23.54 2.26 -15.73
N GLY A 83 23.22 0.97 -15.84
CA GLY A 83 24.20 -0.11 -15.75
C GLY A 83 24.30 -0.79 -14.38
N ASP A 84 23.60 -0.33 -13.35
CA ASP A 84 23.51 -1.07 -12.08
C ASP A 84 22.91 -2.46 -12.30
N GLU A 85 23.44 -3.47 -11.60
CA GLU A 85 23.00 -4.86 -11.74
C GLU A 85 21.62 -5.06 -11.12
N ILE A 86 20.69 -5.59 -11.93
CA ILE A 86 19.34 -5.95 -11.48
C ILE A 86 19.31 -7.43 -11.14
N LEU A 87 18.91 -7.72 -9.91
CA LEU A 87 18.96 -9.04 -9.31
C LEU A 87 17.57 -9.67 -9.24
N ASN A 88 17.48 -10.97 -9.59
CA ASN A 88 16.32 -11.77 -9.27
C ASN A 88 16.15 -11.86 -7.74
N VAL A 89 14.99 -11.49 -7.23
CA VAL A 89 14.80 -11.29 -5.78
C VAL A 89 14.65 -12.58 -5.01
N TYR A 90 14.04 -13.60 -5.61
CA TYR A 90 13.76 -14.88 -4.96
C TYR A 90 13.87 -16.01 -5.99
N GLU A 91 14.08 -17.26 -5.55
CA GLU A 91 14.12 -18.39 -6.48
C GLU A 91 12.84 -18.45 -7.35
N GLY A 92 13.02 -18.74 -8.63
CA GLY A 92 11.93 -18.65 -9.58
C GLY A 92 12.28 -19.20 -10.96
N VAL A 93 11.40 -18.90 -11.90
CA VAL A 93 11.47 -19.33 -13.29
C VAL A 93 11.32 -18.11 -14.18
N PHE A 94 12.23 -17.96 -15.14
CA PHE A 94 12.15 -16.90 -16.13
C PHE A 94 10.86 -17.04 -16.96
N GLU A 95 10.03 -15.99 -16.97
CA GLU A 95 8.78 -15.98 -17.74
C GLU A 95 8.97 -15.28 -19.08
N LYS A 96 9.52 -14.06 -19.08
CA LYS A 96 9.82 -13.30 -20.30
C LYS A 96 10.74 -12.09 -20.07
N LEU A 97 11.35 -11.64 -21.17
CA LEU A 97 11.89 -10.30 -21.38
C LEU A 97 11.14 -9.71 -22.57
N ASP A 98 10.61 -8.50 -22.43
CA ASP A 98 9.69 -7.91 -23.41
C ASP A 98 9.80 -6.38 -23.38
N TYR A 99 9.10 -5.71 -24.30
CA TYR A 99 9.10 -4.25 -24.40
C TYR A 99 7.68 -3.69 -24.45
N SER A 100 7.45 -2.57 -23.77
CA SER A 100 6.28 -1.73 -24.02
C SER A 100 6.64 -0.24 -23.92
N ALA A 101 5.80 0.62 -24.50
CA ALA A 101 6.05 2.06 -24.49
C ALA A 101 6.11 2.66 -23.07
N SER A 102 5.31 2.14 -22.13
CA SER A 102 5.35 2.59 -20.73
C SER A 102 6.49 1.91 -19.97
N ALA A 103 6.51 0.59 -19.94
CA ALA A 103 7.46 -0.19 -19.14
C ALA A 103 8.92 -0.09 -19.62
N GLY A 104 9.16 0.35 -20.85
CA GLY A 104 10.46 0.17 -21.50
C GLY A 104 10.75 -1.30 -21.71
N ASN A 105 12.02 -1.68 -21.62
CA ASN A 105 12.41 -3.09 -21.53
C ASN A 105 12.13 -3.59 -20.11
N TYR A 106 11.51 -4.76 -20.01
CA TYR A 106 11.19 -5.33 -18.71
C TYR A 106 11.30 -6.84 -18.68
N ALA A 107 11.76 -7.36 -17.54
CA ALA A 107 11.83 -8.78 -17.25
C ALA A 107 10.71 -9.18 -16.29
N VAL A 108 10.22 -10.42 -16.44
CA VAL A 108 9.22 -11.02 -15.55
C VAL A 108 9.74 -12.36 -15.06
N ILE A 109 9.77 -12.53 -13.74
CA ILE A 109 10.08 -13.80 -13.11
C ILE A 109 8.82 -14.34 -12.43
N LYS A 110 8.54 -15.63 -12.65
CA LYS A 110 7.47 -16.35 -11.97
C LYS A 110 8.05 -17.09 -10.77
N HIS A 111 7.41 -16.94 -9.63
CA HIS A 111 7.80 -17.60 -8.38
C HIS A 111 6.67 -18.48 -7.85
N THR A 112 7.02 -19.32 -6.87
CA THR A 112 6.08 -20.17 -6.16
C THR A 112 6.26 -19.95 -4.66
N LEU A 113 5.19 -19.54 -3.98
CA LEU A 113 5.11 -19.51 -2.54
C LEU A 113 5.25 -20.92 -1.95
N PRO A 114 5.89 -21.07 -0.79
CA PRO A 114 5.92 -22.33 -0.04
C PRO A 114 4.53 -22.81 0.40
N GLY A 115 3.56 -21.90 0.53
CA GLY A 115 2.17 -22.17 0.92
C GLY A 115 1.17 -21.52 -0.03
N SER A 116 -0.11 -21.90 0.10
CA SER A 116 -1.19 -21.36 -0.71
C SER A 116 -2.02 -20.33 0.06
N VAL A 117 -2.43 -19.24 -0.61
CA VAL A 117 -3.31 -18.21 -0.05
C VAL A 117 -4.60 -18.15 -0.84
N ASN A 118 -5.75 -18.07 -0.15
CA ASN A 118 -7.03 -17.87 -0.81
C ASN A 118 -7.25 -16.38 -1.09
N TYR A 119 -7.10 -15.98 -2.36
CA TYR A 119 -7.13 -14.58 -2.79
C TYR A 119 -8.08 -14.35 -3.96
N GLY A 120 -8.52 -13.11 -4.10
CA GLY A 120 -9.58 -12.70 -5.02
C GLY A 120 -10.96 -12.61 -4.38
N THR A 121 -11.92 -12.10 -5.14
CA THR A 121 -13.30 -11.86 -4.70
C THR A 121 -14.22 -13.00 -5.15
N ASN A 122 -15.27 -13.31 -4.39
CA ASN A 122 -16.27 -14.30 -4.80
C ASN A 122 -16.96 -13.84 -6.12
N PRO A 123 -17.10 -14.69 -7.16
CA PRO A 123 -16.86 -16.14 -7.20
C PRO A 123 -15.46 -16.60 -7.59
N ASN A 124 -14.56 -15.67 -7.89
CA ASN A 124 -13.21 -15.95 -8.39
C ASN A 124 -12.17 -16.14 -7.28
N ARG A 125 -12.60 -16.22 -6.01
CA ARG A 125 -11.71 -16.54 -4.89
C ARG A 125 -11.12 -17.92 -5.09
N GLN A 126 -9.80 -17.97 -5.27
CA GLN A 126 -9.05 -19.17 -5.58
C GLN A 126 -7.83 -19.29 -4.68
N SER A 127 -7.30 -20.51 -4.58
CA SER A 127 -6.07 -20.77 -3.85
C SER A 127 -4.88 -20.56 -4.78
N TRP A 128 -4.03 -19.61 -4.44
CA TRP A 128 -2.86 -19.22 -5.23
C TRP A 128 -1.58 -19.56 -4.49
N THR A 129 -0.64 -20.15 -5.21
CA THR A 129 0.76 -20.27 -4.79
C THR A 129 1.68 -19.42 -5.66
N THR A 130 1.18 -18.86 -6.75
CA THR A 130 1.99 -18.16 -7.73
C THR A 130 2.07 -16.68 -7.38
N PHE A 131 3.26 -16.12 -7.51
CA PHE A 131 3.47 -14.68 -7.59
C PHE A 131 4.50 -14.37 -8.67
N TYR A 132 4.54 -13.12 -9.11
CA TYR A 132 5.43 -12.63 -10.14
C TYR A 132 6.16 -11.39 -9.65
N THR A 133 7.36 -11.21 -10.15
CA THR A 133 8.12 -9.97 -9.98
C THR A 133 8.42 -9.38 -11.35
N TYR A 134 8.27 -8.07 -11.43
CA TYR A 134 8.46 -7.31 -12.65
C TYR A 134 9.58 -6.29 -12.44
N TYR A 135 10.46 -6.20 -13.42
CA TYR A 135 11.64 -5.36 -13.41
C TYR A 135 11.61 -4.47 -14.64
N LEU A 136 11.20 -3.21 -14.49
CA LEU A 136 10.92 -2.30 -15.61
C LEU A 136 12.06 -1.31 -15.84
N HIS A 137 11.97 -0.57 -16.94
CA HIS A 137 12.91 0.48 -17.33
C HIS A 137 14.35 -0.01 -17.54
N LEU A 138 14.51 -1.31 -17.81
CA LEU A 138 15.83 -1.91 -18.03
C LEU A 138 16.51 -1.29 -19.26
N THR A 139 17.84 -1.33 -19.27
CA THR A 139 18.62 -0.84 -20.41
C THR A 139 18.24 -1.53 -21.72
N ASP A 140 18.51 -0.87 -22.85
CA ASP A 140 18.28 -1.47 -24.17
C ASP A 140 19.21 -2.68 -24.38
N THR A 141 18.60 -3.79 -24.78
CA THR A 141 19.25 -5.01 -25.28
C THR A 141 20.25 -4.78 -26.41
N SER A 142 20.20 -3.63 -27.08
CA SER A 142 21.15 -3.22 -28.12
C SER A 142 22.51 -2.72 -27.60
N VAL A 143 22.61 -2.41 -26.29
CA VAL A 143 23.87 -1.98 -25.66
C VAL A 143 24.66 -3.22 -25.21
N ASP A 144 25.94 -3.25 -25.53
CA ASP A 144 26.92 -4.35 -25.34
C ASP A 144 26.94 -5.07 -23.96
N TYR A 145 26.24 -4.55 -22.94
CA TYR A 145 26.12 -5.15 -21.62
C TYR A 145 25.31 -6.45 -21.61
N ILE A 146 24.20 -6.56 -22.36
CA ILE A 146 23.34 -7.77 -22.38
C ILE A 146 23.96 -8.89 -23.24
N ASN A 147 24.74 -8.55 -24.27
CA ASN A 147 25.43 -9.52 -25.13
C ASN A 147 26.48 -10.38 -24.40
N ASN A 148 26.94 -9.94 -23.22
CA ASN A 148 27.88 -10.68 -22.37
C ASN A 148 27.21 -11.40 -21.18
N THR A 149 25.89 -11.30 -21.04
CA THR A 149 25.12 -11.99 -20.00
C THR A 149 24.46 -13.25 -20.52
N LYS A 150 24.13 -14.16 -19.58
CA LYS A 150 23.34 -15.35 -19.89
C LYS A 150 22.00 -14.91 -20.50
N GLN A 151 21.74 -15.36 -21.72
CA GLN A 151 20.44 -15.22 -22.37
C GLN A 151 19.46 -16.19 -21.70
N TRP A 152 18.41 -15.64 -21.06
CA TRP A 152 17.40 -16.43 -20.37
C TRP A 152 16.29 -16.85 -21.34
N SER A 153 15.89 -18.11 -21.27
CA SER A 153 14.75 -18.65 -21.99
C SER A 153 13.58 -18.89 -21.04
N LYS A 154 12.35 -18.74 -21.54
CA LYS A 154 11.15 -19.05 -20.76
C LYS A 154 11.25 -20.47 -20.20
N GLY A 155 11.08 -20.62 -18.89
CA GLY A 155 11.20 -21.90 -18.19
C GLY A 155 12.55 -22.15 -17.52
N ASP A 156 13.56 -21.30 -17.74
CA ASP A 156 14.83 -21.40 -17.05
C ASP A 156 14.67 -21.12 -15.55
N ALA A 157 15.26 -21.98 -14.70
CA ALA A 157 15.33 -21.73 -13.27
C ALA A 157 16.36 -20.63 -12.97
N ILE A 158 15.98 -19.69 -12.09
CA ILE A 158 16.79 -18.56 -11.66
C ILE A 158 16.84 -18.54 -10.14
N SER A 159 18.05 -18.53 -9.58
CA SER A 159 18.27 -18.38 -8.13
C SER A 159 18.15 -16.91 -7.72
N ALA A 160 17.81 -16.66 -6.45
CA ALA A 160 17.92 -15.32 -5.87
C ALA A 160 19.35 -14.77 -6.03
N GLY A 161 19.50 -13.48 -6.27
CA GLY A 161 20.80 -12.81 -6.47
C GLY A 161 21.41 -12.99 -7.86
N THR A 162 20.75 -13.71 -8.76
CA THR A 162 21.22 -13.82 -10.15
C THR A 162 20.95 -12.52 -10.89
N VAL A 163 21.97 -12.00 -11.59
CA VAL A 163 21.79 -10.84 -12.48
C VAL A 163 20.89 -11.22 -13.66
N ILE A 164 19.80 -10.48 -13.83
CA ILE A 164 18.78 -10.70 -14.86
C ILE A 164 18.64 -9.53 -15.84
N GLY A 165 19.32 -8.42 -15.57
CA GLY A 165 19.32 -7.23 -16.39
C GLY A 165 20.16 -6.13 -15.76
N TYR A 166 20.12 -4.95 -16.36
CA TYR A 166 20.79 -3.77 -15.87
C TYR A 166 19.84 -2.58 -15.88
N MET A 167 20.01 -1.69 -14.90
CA MET A 167 19.24 -0.47 -14.79
C MET A 167 19.37 0.37 -16.06
N GLY A 168 18.27 0.98 -16.48
CA GLY A 168 18.22 1.87 -17.62
C GLY A 168 17.23 3.01 -17.38
N ASP A 169 16.83 3.63 -18.49
CA ASP A 169 15.93 4.78 -18.55
C ASP A 169 14.91 4.61 -19.69
N THR A 170 14.63 3.36 -20.06
CA THR A 170 13.77 3.07 -21.23
C THR A 170 12.28 3.15 -20.88
N GLY A 171 11.46 3.46 -21.88
CA GLY A 171 10.01 3.62 -21.70
C GLY A 171 9.66 5.01 -21.19
N SER A 172 8.66 5.10 -20.31
CA SER A 172 8.22 6.38 -19.76
C SER A 172 9.15 6.95 -18.68
N SER A 173 10.13 6.18 -18.19
CA SER A 173 11.07 6.65 -17.17
C SER A 173 12.06 7.69 -17.69
N GLY A 174 12.54 7.61 -18.95
CA GLY A 174 13.58 8.50 -19.48
C GLY A 174 13.26 10.00 -19.55
N GLY A 175 12.03 10.41 -19.19
CA GLY A 175 11.64 11.81 -19.01
C GLY A 175 11.18 12.17 -17.59
N SER A 176 11.28 11.25 -16.63
CA SER A 176 10.90 11.46 -15.23
C SER A 176 11.99 12.23 -14.47
N ALA A 177 11.60 12.94 -13.41
CA ALA A 177 12.53 13.55 -12.47
C ALA A 177 13.34 12.50 -11.67
N TYR A 178 12.85 11.28 -11.62
CA TYR A 178 13.41 10.13 -10.88
C TYR A 178 14.22 9.19 -11.77
N ALA A 179 14.62 9.62 -12.97
CA ALA A 179 15.37 8.77 -13.89
C ALA A 179 16.89 8.94 -13.71
N PRO A 180 17.69 7.87 -13.83
CA PRO A 180 17.30 6.47 -14.03
C PRO A 180 16.84 5.79 -12.73
N HIS A 181 15.89 4.86 -12.81
CA HIS A 181 15.46 4.03 -11.68
C HIS A 181 15.05 2.63 -12.15
N LEU A 182 14.98 1.68 -11.19
CA LEU A 182 14.25 0.43 -11.38
C LEU A 182 12.83 0.61 -10.88
N HIS A 183 11.83 0.45 -11.76
CA HIS A 183 10.45 0.26 -11.32
C HIS A 183 10.22 -1.22 -11.04
N PHE A 184 9.94 -1.56 -9.79
CA PHE A 184 9.84 -2.93 -9.31
C PHE A 184 8.43 -3.24 -8.80
N GLU A 185 7.79 -4.27 -9.36
CA GLU A 185 6.45 -4.68 -8.94
C GLU A 185 6.43 -6.10 -8.38
N LEU A 186 5.52 -6.33 -7.42
CA LEU A 186 5.06 -7.64 -6.99
C LEU A 186 3.63 -7.85 -7.47
N ARG A 187 3.37 -8.95 -8.17
CA ARG A 187 2.01 -9.35 -8.59
C ARG A 187 1.63 -10.72 -8.03
N PHE A 188 0.51 -10.81 -7.33
CA PHE A 188 0.05 -12.04 -6.70
C PHE A 188 -1.05 -12.77 -7.47
N GLY A 189 -0.94 -14.09 -7.58
CA GLY A 189 -1.92 -14.96 -8.24
C GLY A 189 -1.87 -14.91 -9.76
N THR A 190 -2.11 -13.74 -10.36
CA THR A 190 -2.11 -13.52 -11.81
C THR A 190 -1.14 -12.41 -12.21
N SER A 191 -0.63 -12.48 -13.44
CA SER A 191 0.16 -11.41 -14.06
C SER A 191 -0.72 -10.36 -14.76
N ASN A 192 -2.01 -10.64 -15.00
CA ASN A 192 -2.93 -9.75 -15.70
C ASN A 192 -3.45 -8.65 -14.76
N PRO A 193 -3.13 -7.36 -14.97
CA PRO A 193 -3.57 -6.28 -14.07
C PRO A 193 -5.09 -6.06 -14.15
N LEU A 194 -5.69 -5.50 -13.10
CA LEU A 194 -7.15 -5.27 -13.07
C LEU A 194 -7.64 -4.34 -14.18
N GLU A 195 -6.83 -3.34 -14.54
CA GLU A 195 -7.10 -2.42 -15.65
C GLU A 195 -7.39 -3.14 -16.98
N ASN A 196 -6.65 -4.20 -17.28
CA ASN A 196 -6.86 -5.01 -18.47
C ASN A 196 -8.13 -5.86 -18.35
N GLN A 197 -8.32 -6.48 -17.18
CA GLN A 197 -9.50 -7.31 -16.88
C GLN A 197 -10.81 -6.50 -17.01
N ILE A 198 -10.82 -5.23 -16.58
CA ILE A 198 -11.97 -4.31 -16.70
C ILE A 198 -12.20 -3.85 -18.14
N ALA A 199 -11.13 -3.57 -18.89
CA ALA A 199 -11.22 -3.06 -20.27
C ALA A 199 -11.80 -4.07 -21.28
N GLY A 200 -11.97 -5.34 -20.90
CA GLY A 200 -12.54 -6.37 -21.76
C GLY A 200 -11.62 -6.74 -22.92
N ASP A 201 -10.30 -6.73 -22.72
CA ASP A 201 -9.27 -7.06 -23.71
C ASP A 201 -9.29 -8.54 -24.18
N GLY A 202 -10.27 -9.34 -23.73
CA GLY A 202 -10.62 -10.59 -24.38
C GLY A 202 -9.72 -11.77 -23.99
N LEU A 203 -9.08 -11.74 -22.82
CA LEU A 203 -8.45 -12.92 -22.24
C LEU A 203 -9.47 -13.82 -21.52
N THR A 204 -10.42 -14.32 -22.31
CA THR A 204 -11.13 -15.60 -22.12
C THR A 204 -11.44 -16.05 -20.68
N GLY A 205 -12.47 -15.53 -20.02
CA GLY A 205 -13.19 -16.25 -18.94
C GLY A 205 -12.37 -16.82 -17.77
N THR A 206 -11.13 -16.38 -17.60
CA THR A 206 -10.17 -16.80 -16.55
C THR A 206 -9.69 -15.61 -15.72
N ASP A 207 -10.29 -14.43 -15.90
CA ASP A 207 -9.95 -13.23 -15.15
C ASP A 207 -10.15 -13.46 -13.66
N ALA A 208 -9.17 -13.04 -12.88
CA ALA A 208 -9.17 -13.25 -11.44
C ALA A 208 -10.10 -12.25 -10.72
N TRP A 209 -10.48 -11.17 -11.42
CA TRP A 209 -11.32 -10.05 -10.96
C TRP A 209 -10.82 -9.41 -9.67
N PHE A 210 -9.51 -9.23 -9.60
CA PHE A 210 -8.82 -8.46 -8.57
C PHE A 210 -7.56 -7.81 -9.16
N ASP A 211 -7.06 -6.77 -8.49
CA ASP A 211 -5.78 -6.16 -8.82
C ASP A 211 -4.64 -7.01 -8.24
N PRO A 212 -3.78 -7.63 -9.06
CA PRO A 212 -2.72 -8.49 -8.55
C PRO A 212 -1.57 -7.70 -7.93
N HIS A 213 -1.44 -6.40 -8.20
CA HIS A 213 -0.32 -5.63 -7.66
C HIS A 213 -0.41 -5.56 -6.15
N MET A 214 0.68 -5.94 -5.50
CA MET A 214 0.88 -5.82 -4.08
C MET A 214 2.13 -5.02 -3.81
N HIS A 215 2.19 -4.41 -2.63
CA HIS A 215 3.32 -3.68 -2.14
C HIS A 215 4.56 -4.59 -2.11
N PRO A 216 5.62 -4.26 -2.89
CA PRO A 216 6.74 -5.18 -3.02
C PRO A 216 7.60 -5.31 -1.75
N LEU A 217 7.42 -4.46 -0.73
CA LEU A 217 8.02 -4.65 0.60
C LEU A 217 7.50 -5.91 1.33
N LEU A 218 6.44 -6.57 0.85
CA LEU A 218 6.10 -7.93 1.30
C LEU A 218 7.20 -8.97 1.00
N LEU A 219 8.09 -8.70 0.04
CA LEU A 219 9.22 -9.57 -0.27
C LEU A 219 10.41 -9.37 0.67
N PHE A 220 10.39 -8.36 1.54
CA PHE A 220 11.55 -7.99 2.36
C PHE A 220 11.14 -7.78 3.81
N ASN A 221 11.94 -8.27 4.75
CA ASN A 221 11.70 -7.99 6.16
C ASN A 221 12.06 -6.53 6.45
N PRO A 222 11.13 -5.69 6.96
CA PRO A 222 11.37 -4.27 7.24
C PRO A 222 12.38 -4.06 8.36
N ASN A 223 12.72 -5.12 9.11
CA ASN A 223 13.72 -5.12 10.17
C ASN A 223 15.04 -5.77 9.72
N ASP A 224 15.22 -6.06 8.42
CA ASP A 224 16.50 -6.55 7.90
C ASP A 224 17.57 -5.46 7.99
N ALA A 225 18.50 -5.59 8.94
CA ALA A 225 19.57 -4.62 9.16
C ALA A 225 20.49 -4.42 7.92
N THR A 226 20.58 -5.41 7.03
CA THR A 226 21.40 -5.29 5.81
C THR A 226 20.74 -4.39 4.77
N LEU A 227 19.41 -4.33 4.74
CA LEU A 227 18.64 -3.53 3.80
C LEU A 227 18.28 -2.15 4.34
N ARG A 228 18.46 -1.90 5.63
CA ARG A 228 18.14 -0.60 6.27
C ARG A 228 19.32 0.36 6.32
N GLY A 229 20.48 -0.02 5.78
CA GLY A 229 21.69 0.82 5.83
C GLY A 229 22.25 1.11 7.23
N ASP A 230 21.60 0.64 8.31
CA ASP A 230 21.95 1.03 9.67
C ASP A 230 23.11 0.20 10.27
N SER A 231 24.13 0.91 10.75
CA SER A 231 25.17 0.34 11.63
C SER A 231 24.75 0.36 13.10
N LEU A 232 23.54 0.84 13.39
CA LEU A 232 23.01 1.14 14.72
C LEU A 232 21.61 0.53 14.79
N ASN A 233 21.40 -0.47 15.65
CA ASN A 233 20.14 -1.16 16.01
C ASN A 233 18.94 -0.22 16.32
N THR A 234 18.57 0.68 15.41
CA THR A 234 17.51 1.66 15.57
C THR A 234 16.28 1.04 15.00
N PRO A 235 15.26 0.70 15.79
CA PRO A 235 14.09 -0.01 15.26
C PRO A 235 13.32 0.88 14.29
N TYR A 236 12.78 0.27 13.23
CA TYR A 236 11.74 0.88 12.41
C TYR A 236 10.62 1.43 13.29
N THR A 237 10.12 2.62 13.00
CA THR A 237 8.99 3.19 13.73
C THR A 237 7.91 3.74 12.81
N GLN A 238 6.68 3.69 13.30
CA GLN A 238 5.51 4.26 12.67
C GLN A 238 4.74 5.11 13.68
N SER A 239 4.24 6.26 13.23
CA SER A 239 3.49 7.19 14.08
C SER A 239 2.31 7.80 13.33
N LEU A 240 1.31 8.23 14.10
CA LEU A 240 0.16 8.99 13.62
C LEU A 240 0.08 10.27 14.44
N ALA A 241 -0.09 11.40 13.76
CA ALA A 241 -0.33 12.69 14.39
C ALA A 241 -1.52 13.38 13.73
N LEU A 242 -2.41 13.96 14.54
CA LEU A 242 -3.41 14.89 14.02
C LEU A 242 -2.68 16.15 13.56
N GLN A 243 -2.80 16.48 12.27
CA GLN A 243 -2.21 17.68 11.71
C GLN A 243 -3.03 18.90 12.14
N ALA A 244 -2.35 19.99 12.52
CA ALA A 244 -3.03 21.26 12.76
C ALA A 244 -3.74 21.71 11.46
N PRO A 245 -5.00 22.17 11.53
CA PRO A 245 -5.74 22.62 10.35
C PRO A 245 -4.95 23.65 9.54
N GLY A 246 -4.81 23.38 8.24
CA GLY A 246 -4.40 24.37 7.26
C GLY A 246 -5.55 25.34 6.96
N THR A 247 -5.25 26.46 6.29
CA THR A 247 -6.23 27.51 5.98
C THR A 247 -7.23 27.16 4.87
N THR A 248 -7.30 25.92 4.37
CA THR A 248 -7.94 25.63 3.07
C THR A 248 -8.79 24.36 2.96
N GLU A 249 -8.86 23.46 3.95
CA GLU A 249 -9.76 22.29 3.86
C GLU A 249 -10.49 22.04 5.18
N ASP A 250 -11.82 21.91 5.09
CA ASP A 250 -12.69 21.45 6.16
C ASP A 250 -12.59 19.91 6.26
N ALA A 251 -11.46 19.39 6.75
CA ALA A 251 -11.24 17.97 6.98
C ALA A 251 -10.35 17.70 8.20
N LEU A 252 -10.51 16.53 8.82
CA LEU A 252 -9.51 16.04 9.79
C LEU A 252 -8.39 15.35 9.02
N THR A 253 -7.16 15.82 9.21
CA THR A 253 -5.98 15.25 8.54
C THR A 253 -5.07 14.58 9.54
N PHE A 254 -4.77 13.31 9.30
CA PHE A 254 -3.86 12.50 10.09
C PHE A 254 -2.58 12.28 9.29
N LEU A 255 -1.46 12.77 9.80
CA LEU A 255 -0.15 12.53 9.23
C LEU A 255 0.35 11.18 9.72
N TYR A 256 0.43 10.21 8.81
CA TYR A 256 1.18 8.98 9.04
C TYR A 256 2.63 9.23 8.69
N THR A 257 3.53 8.80 9.57
CA THR A 257 4.97 8.88 9.36
C THR A 257 5.60 7.54 9.68
N SER A 258 6.40 7.02 8.75
CA SER A 258 7.22 5.82 8.93
C SER A 258 8.69 6.15 8.74
N SER A 259 9.54 5.67 9.64
CA SER A 259 10.94 6.13 9.74
C SER A 259 12.00 5.03 9.84
N VAL A 260 13.24 5.49 9.55
CA VAL A 260 14.57 4.87 9.42
C VAL A 260 14.91 4.31 8.02
N ASP A 261 15.35 5.07 7.01
CA ASP A 261 15.28 6.53 6.76
C ASP A 261 14.39 6.86 5.54
N GLU A 262 13.75 5.86 4.91
CA GLU A 262 12.70 6.01 3.90
C GLU A 262 12.03 4.65 3.73
N LEU A 263 11.35 4.15 4.78
CA LEU A 263 10.66 2.86 4.73
C LEU A 263 9.15 3.02 4.53
N PRO A 264 8.66 3.19 3.29
CA PRO A 264 7.28 3.54 3.01
C PRO A 264 6.36 2.31 3.03
N ALA A 265 6.38 1.56 4.13
CA ALA A 265 5.74 0.25 4.28
C ALA A 265 4.24 0.29 4.61
N ALA A 266 3.59 1.46 4.52
CA ALA A 266 2.16 1.60 4.80
C ALA A 266 1.32 0.65 3.92
N ASN A 267 0.29 0.02 4.49
CA ASN A 267 -0.61 -0.83 3.72
C ASN A 267 -2.09 -0.60 4.02
N ASN A 268 -2.44 -0.44 5.29
CA ASN A 268 -3.84 -0.37 5.71
C ASN A 268 -4.10 0.85 6.58
N PHE A 269 -5.22 1.54 6.33
CA PHE A 269 -5.71 2.64 7.15
C PHE A 269 -7.19 2.36 7.46
N LEU A 270 -7.49 2.15 8.73
CA LEU A 270 -8.84 1.97 9.24
C LEU A 270 -9.26 3.23 9.99
N VAL A 271 -10.33 3.87 9.52
CA VAL A 271 -10.98 5.02 10.17
C VAL A 271 -12.28 4.53 10.79
N GLU A 272 -12.44 4.73 12.09
CA GLU A 272 -13.64 4.37 12.84
C GLU A 272 -14.19 5.61 13.56
N VAL A 273 -15.51 5.80 13.50
CA VAL A 273 -16.23 6.70 14.40
C VAL A 273 -16.87 5.85 15.48
N LEU A 274 -16.59 6.18 16.74
CA LEU A 274 -17.07 5.44 17.90
C LEU A 274 -17.95 6.31 18.78
N LEU A 275 -18.88 5.70 19.51
CA LEU A 275 -19.53 6.37 20.64
C LEU A 275 -18.49 6.62 21.75
N ALA A 276 -18.38 7.86 22.21
CA ALA A 276 -17.31 8.31 23.10
C ALA A 276 -17.24 7.50 24.40
N GLY A 277 -16.01 7.16 24.80
CA GLY A 277 -15.76 6.34 25.99
C GLY A 277 -16.22 4.88 25.86
N THR A 278 -16.56 4.43 24.65
CA THR A 278 -16.95 3.04 24.36
C THR A 278 -16.18 2.47 23.16
N GLU A 279 -16.30 1.16 22.94
CA GLU A 279 -15.78 0.48 21.74
C GLU A 279 -16.86 0.30 20.65
N THR A 280 -17.98 1.01 20.76
CA THR A 280 -19.10 0.87 19.82
C THR A 280 -18.83 1.68 18.57
N VAL A 281 -18.41 1.01 17.50
CA VAL A 281 -18.22 1.61 16.16
C VAL A 281 -19.59 1.89 15.53
N VAL A 282 -19.81 3.12 15.10
CA VAL A 282 -21.06 3.58 14.44
C VAL A 282 -20.86 3.88 12.95
N LEU A 283 -19.63 4.10 12.53
CA LEU A 283 -19.23 4.30 11.14
C LEU A 283 -17.78 3.83 10.96
N SER A 284 -17.44 3.23 9.84
CA SER A 284 -16.06 2.81 9.54
C SER A 284 -15.76 2.90 8.05
N HIS A 285 -14.53 3.24 7.71
CA HIS A 285 -13.99 3.15 6.37
C HIS A 285 -12.57 2.59 6.41
N GLU A 286 -12.24 1.71 5.48
CA GLU A 286 -10.94 1.05 5.43
C GLU A 286 -10.33 1.24 4.05
N LEU A 287 -9.05 1.64 4.04
CA LEU A 287 -8.21 1.70 2.86
C LEU A 287 -7.16 0.58 2.97
N ASP A 288 -7.21 -0.41 2.08
CA ASP A 288 -6.20 -1.49 1.97
C ASP A 288 -5.54 -1.38 0.61
N LEU A 289 -4.24 -1.04 0.60
CA LEU A 289 -3.49 -0.81 -0.64
C LEU A 289 -3.34 -2.10 -1.46
N ASN A 290 -3.00 -3.21 -0.80
CA ASN A 290 -2.76 -4.49 -1.48
C ASN A 290 -4.02 -5.13 -2.06
N GLN A 291 -5.13 -5.04 -1.33
CA GLN A 291 -6.40 -5.62 -1.76
C GLN A 291 -7.33 -4.63 -2.47
N ARG A 292 -6.89 -3.37 -2.64
CA ARG A 292 -7.69 -2.25 -3.16
C ARG A 292 -9.04 -2.05 -2.44
N ILE A 293 -9.12 -2.31 -1.13
CA ILE A 293 -10.33 -1.98 -0.35
C ILE A 293 -10.36 -0.48 -0.09
N GLY A 294 -11.55 0.11 -0.19
CA GLY A 294 -11.79 1.54 0.00
C GLY A 294 -11.46 2.39 -1.24
N PHE A 295 -11.03 1.75 -2.33
CA PHE A 295 -10.78 2.40 -3.62
C PHE A 295 -11.86 1.99 -4.63
N ASP A 296 -12.34 2.93 -5.44
CA ASP A 296 -13.30 2.64 -6.49
C ASP A 296 -12.59 2.04 -7.72
N ALA A 297 -12.54 0.71 -7.76
CA ALA A 297 -11.97 -0.04 -8.87
C ALA A 297 -13.03 -0.51 -9.90
N SER A 298 -14.18 0.17 -10.01
CA SER A 298 -15.27 -0.26 -10.90
C SER A 298 -15.03 0.01 -12.38
N THR A 299 -14.17 0.99 -12.70
CA THR A 299 -13.78 1.34 -14.08
C THR A 299 -12.31 1.77 -14.13
N ASN A 300 -11.68 1.75 -15.30
CA ASN A 300 -10.31 2.24 -15.47
C ASN A 300 -10.16 3.74 -15.14
N ALA A 301 -11.24 4.52 -15.30
CA ALA A 301 -11.22 5.94 -14.94
C ALA A 301 -11.21 6.17 -13.44
N LEU A 302 -11.77 5.23 -12.66
CA LEU A 302 -11.92 5.37 -11.20
C LEU A 302 -10.82 4.63 -10.43
N LEU A 303 -10.28 3.55 -11.01
CA LEU A 303 -9.29 2.63 -10.41
C LEU A 303 -8.10 3.33 -9.74
N ASP A 304 -7.66 4.44 -10.33
CA ASP A 304 -6.49 5.20 -9.89
C ASP A 304 -6.86 6.63 -9.48
N THR A 305 -8.11 6.90 -9.10
CA THR A 305 -8.56 8.23 -8.66
C THR A 305 -9.00 8.24 -7.19
N ARG A 306 -8.96 9.42 -6.57
CA ARG A 306 -9.43 9.61 -5.20
C ARG A 306 -10.96 9.68 -5.16
N ASP A 307 -11.53 8.99 -4.18
CA ASP A 307 -12.91 9.19 -3.75
C ASP A 307 -12.93 10.20 -2.61
N PHE A 308 -13.47 11.40 -2.88
CA PHE A 308 -13.54 12.49 -1.90
C PHE A 308 -14.77 12.39 -0.97
N ASP A 309 -15.68 11.44 -1.22
CA ASP A 309 -16.85 11.22 -0.36
C ASP A 309 -16.54 10.34 0.85
N ASN A 310 -15.37 9.70 0.85
CA ASN A 310 -14.88 8.81 1.91
C ASN A 310 -13.48 9.24 2.39
N PRO A 311 -12.99 8.76 3.55
CA PRO A 311 -11.60 8.94 3.92
C PRO A 311 -10.64 8.49 2.81
N TYR A 312 -9.65 9.33 2.48
CA TYR A 312 -8.73 9.09 1.36
C TYR A 312 -7.28 9.45 1.73
N LEU A 313 -6.33 8.91 0.95
CA LEU A 313 -4.91 9.25 1.08
C LEU A 313 -4.55 10.45 0.20
N ALA A 314 -3.88 11.41 0.79
CA ALA A 314 -3.22 12.54 0.17
C ALA A 314 -1.70 12.34 0.32
N PRO A 315 -1.04 11.72 -0.68
CA PRO A 315 0.38 11.43 -0.61
C PRO A 315 1.22 12.72 -0.53
N ILE A 316 2.29 12.66 0.26
CA ILE A 316 3.27 13.73 0.40
C ILE A 316 4.54 13.29 -0.34
N ALA A 317 5.06 14.13 -1.22
CA ALA A 317 6.24 13.80 -2.00
C ALA A 317 7.49 13.66 -1.11
N PHE A 318 8.33 12.69 -1.43
CA PHE A 318 9.71 12.62 -0.96
C PHE A 318 10.44 13.86 -1.46
N THR A 319 11.09 14.60 -0.56
CA THR A 319 11.92 15.74 -0.96
C THR A 319 13.34 15.51 -0.46
N ASP A 320 14.31 15.93 -1.26
CA ASP A 320 15.74 15.81 -0.94
C ASP A 320 16.05 16.24 0.51
N GLY A 321 16.70 15.34 1.26
CA GLY A 321 17.04 15.50 2.68
C GLY A 321 15.94 15.16 3.68
N GLN A 322 14.81 14.58 3.25
CA GLN A 322 13.90 13.88 4.17
C GLN A 322 14.53 12.57 4.67
N THR A 323 14.11 12.15 5.85
CA THR A 323 14.53 10.90 6.52
C THR A 323 13.32 10.08 6.99
N ASP A 324 12.13 10.52 6.60
CA ASP A 324 10.85 10.01 7.07
C ASP A 324 9.90 9.97 5.88
N TYR A 325 9.29 8.81 5.61
CA TYR A 325 8.18 8.74 4.67
C TYR A 325 6.90 9.24 5.32
N GLN A 326 6.17 10.10 4.62
CA GLN A 326 4.92 10.67 5.11
C GLN A 326 3.77 10.50 4.12
N THR A 327 2.58 10.25 4.65
CA THR A 327 1.33 10.33 3.88
C THR A 327 0.23 10.90 4.76
N ALA A 328 -0.61 11.76 4.19
CA ALA A 328 -1.75 12.31 4.90
C ALA A 328 -2.99 11.45 4.64
N LEU A 329 -3.64 11.00 5.70
CA LEU A 329 -4.99 10.44 5.65
C LEU A 329 -5.99 11.56 5.94
N VAL A 330 -6.83 11.87 4.96
CA VAL A 330 -7.84 12.91 5.06
C VAL A 330 -9.19 12.27 5.36
N VAL A 331 -9.86 12.75 6.40
CA VAL A 331 -11.22 12.36 6.78
C VAL A 331 -12.15 13.55 6.48
N PRO A 332 -12.95 13.50 5.38
CA PRO A 332 -13.79 14.61 4.97
C PRO A 332 -14.85 14.98 6.01
N GLU A 333 -15.13 16.28 6.17
CA GLU A 333 -16.24 16.74 7.02
C GLU A 333 -17.59 16.16 6.56
N SER A 334 -17.80 16.07 5.25
CA SER A 334 -19.02 15.49 4.66
C SER A 334 -19.29 14.06 5.16
N TRP A 335 -18.22 13.27 5.33
CA TRP A 335 -18.29 11.91 5.86
C TRP A 335 -18.60 11.88 7.36
N LEU A 336 -18.14 12.90 8.11
CA LEU A 336 -18.35 13.05 9.54
C LEU A 336 -19.64 13.78 9.91
N ALA A 337 -20.39 14.33 8.95
CA ALA A 337 -21.45 15.32 9.17
C ALA A 337 -22.53 14.92 10.22
N ALA A 338 -22.81 13.63 10.38
CA ALA A 338 -23.79 13.13 11.35
C ALA A 338 -23.24 13.02 12.80
N TYR A 339 -21.94 13.21 12.99
CA TYR A 339 -21.21 12.92 14.23
C TYR A 339 -20.44 14.13 14.79
N LEU A 340 -20.41 15.25 14.07
CA LEU A 340 -19.75 16.49 14.51
C LEU A 340 -20.34 17.00 15.83
N ASP A 341 -19.46 17.42 16.75
CA ASP A 341 -19.80 18.00 18.07
C ASP A 341 -20.79 17.18 18.89
N THR A 342 -20.78 15.86 18.70
CA THR A 342 -21.59 14.89 19.44
C THR A 342 -20.71 14.02 20.35
N ASP A 343 -21.33 13.10 21.08
CA ASP A 343 -20.65 12.17 22.01
C ASP A 343 -19.96 11.03 21.24
N HIS A 344 -19.11 11.37 20.25
CA HIS A 344 -18.38 10.43 19.40
C HIS A 344 -16.89 10.74 19.35
N GLU A 345 -16.07 9.78 18.96
CA GLU A 345 -14.61 9.90 18.80
C GLU A 345 -14.19 9.35 17.43
N VAL A 346 -13.15 9.93 16.83
CA VAL A 346 -12.53 9.38 15.61
C VAL A 346 -11.29 8.60 16.02
N ARG A 347 -11.20 7.35 15.57
CA ARG A 347 -10.02 6.50 15.73
C ARG A 347 -9.46 6.16 14.37
N VAL A 348 -8.16 6.39 14.20
CA VAL A 348 -7.40 5.97 13.03
C VAL A 348 -6.41 4.91 13.46
N THR A 349 -6.44 3.77 12.79
CA THR A 349 -5.42 2.73 12.91
C THR A 349 -4.72 2.56 11.57
N ALA A 350 -3.41 2.79 11.54
CA ALA A 350 -2.58 2.56 10.37
C ALA A 350 -1.70 1.34 10.60
N SER A 351 -1.66 0.43 9.62
CA SER A 351 -0.84 -0.78 9.66
C SER A 351 0.11 -0.87 8.46
N ASP A 352 1.32 -1.35 8.70
CA ASP A 352 2.29 -1.66 7.66
C ASP A 352 1.95 -2.98 6.93
N VAL A 353 2.73 -3.30 5.90
CA VAL A 353 2.59 -4.56 5.14
C VAL A 353 2.75 -5.83 6.00
N TRP A 354 3.35 -5.74 7.19
CA TRP A 354 3.63 -6.85 8.11
C TRP A 354 2.74 -6.86 9.36
N LEU A 355 1.63 -6.11 9.35
CA LEU A 355 0.64 -6.00 10.42
C LEU A 355 1.13 -5.28 11.70
N ASN A 356 2.25 -4.56 11.65
CA ASN A 356 2.58 -3.64 12.73
C ASN A 356 1.65 -2.43 12.63
N SER A 357 1.00 -2.07 13.73
CA SER A 357 -0.03 -1.04 13.74
C SER A 357 0.24 0.07 14.75
N THR A 358 -0.18 1.28 14.41
CA THR A 358 -0.27 2.42 15.33
C THR A 358 -1.67 2.99 15.26
N THR A 359 -2.17 3.47 16.39
CA THR A 359 -3.55 3.95 16.54
C THR A 359 -3.55 5.31 17.22
N LEU A 360 -4.34 6.23 16.70
CA LEU A 360 -4.62 7.54 17.30
C LEU A 360 -6.13 7.72 17.43
N THR A 361 -6.58 8.08 18.63
CA THR A 361 -7.98 8.46 18.89
C THR A 361 -8.05 9.94 19.21
N VAL A 362 -8.96 10.66 18.55
CA VAL A 362 -9.29 12.05 18.82
C VAL A 362 -10.62 12.08 19.57
N SER A 363 -10.59 12.59 20.80
CA SER A 363 -11.77 12.70 21.66
C SER A 363 -12.66 13.86 21.23
N ALA A 364 -13.97 13.61 21.12
CA ALA A 364 -14.93 14.40 20.36
C ALA A 364 -14.61 14.38 18.85
N VAL A 365 -15.63 14.37 17.99
CA VAL A 365 -15.46 14.61 16.55
C VAL A 365 -15.65 16.12 16.35
N PRO A 366 -14.59 16.94 16.41
CA PRO A 366 -14.76 18.38 16.22
C PRO A 366 -15.07 18.67 14.75
N GLU A 367 -15.75 19.78 14.50
CA GLU A 367 -15.66 20.42 13.19
C GLU A 367 -14.18 20.67 12.85
N PRO A 368 -13.73 20.45 11.61
CA PRO A 368 -12.33 20.62 11.21
C PRO A 368 -11.74 21.98 11.58
N ALA A 369 -12.51 23.07 11.47
CA ALA A 369 -12.12 24.41 11.89
C ALA A 369 -11.81 24.51 13.41
N HIS A 370 -12.43 23.67 14.23
CA HIS A 370 -12.24 23.61 15.68
C HIS A 370 -11.17 22.60 16.14
N ALA A 371 -10.75 21.67 15.27
CA ALA A 371 -9.71 20.67 15.58
C ALA A 371 -8.36 21.31 15.96
N ALA A 372 -8.05 22.50 15.43
CA ALA A 372 -6.85 23.29 15.75
C ALA A 372 -6.70 23.59 17.25
N LEU A 373 -7.83 23.83 17.93
CA LEU A 373 -7.86 24.22 19.34
C LEU A 373 -7.67 23.03 20.28
N VAL A 374 -8.04 21.82 19.83
CA VAL A 374 -7.95 20.58 20.62
C VAL A 374 -6.55 19.97 20.56
N ALA A 375 -5.88 20.02 19.40
CA ALA A 375 -4.51 19.52 19.23
C ALA A 375 -3.50 20.22 20.17
N GLY A 376 -3.69 21.53 20.42
CA GLY A 376 -2.88 22.31 21.35
C GLY A 376 -2.99 21.89 22.83
N LEU A 377 -4.04 21.16 23.20
CA LEU A 377 -4.28 20.64 24.56
C LEU A 377 -3.75 19.21 24.76
N LEU A 378 -3.63 18.41 23.69
CA LEU A 378 -3.21 16.99 23.75
C LEU A 378 -1.71 16.77 23.48
N GLY A 379 -0.99 17.76 22.94
CA GLY A 379 0.43 17.67 22.53
C GLY A 379 1.50 17.46 23.63
N MET A 380 1.15 16.95 24.82
CA MET A 380 2.11 16.74 25.94
C MET A 380 2.37 15.28 26.35
N LEU A 381 1.86 14.26 25.65
CA LEU A 381 2.19 12.86 25.98
C LEU A 381 2.91 12.12 24.84
N TRP A 382 4.23 12.23 24.82
CA TRP A 382 5.09 11.21 24.23
C TRP A 382 5.11 9.97 25.12
N ILE A 383 4.37 8.91 24.76
CA ILE A 383 4.50 7.60 25.40
C ILE A 383 5.35 6.70 24.48
N SER A 384 6.66 6.65 24.73
CA SER A 384 7.49 5.54 24.25
C SER A 384 7.39 4.40 25.26
N ARG A 385 6.65 3.33 24.96
CA ARG A 385 6.69 2.10 25.75
C ARG A 385 7.72 1.14 25.17
N ARG A 386 8.96 1.22 25.67
CA ARG A 386 9.96 0.14 25.55
C ARG A 386 9.52 -1.05 26.41
N ARG A 387 9.24 -2.21 25.81
CA ARG A 387 9.23 -3.49 26.55
C ARG A 387 10.66 -4.03 26.62
N GLY A 388 11.33 -3.76 27.74
CA GLY A 388 12.53 -4.50 28.12
C GLY A 388 12.14 -5.85 28.71
N GLN A 389 12.55 -6.95 28.06
CA GLN A 389 12.59 -8.25 28.71
C GLN A 389 13.79 -8.28 29.66
N SER A 390 13.52 -8.38 30.96
CA SER A 390 14.48 -8.90 31.93
C SER A 390 14.15 -10.36 32.20
N ALA A 391 15.12 -11.24 31.98
CA ALA A 391 15.10 -12.60 32.50
C ALA A 391 16.38 -12.80 33.30
N ASN A 392 16.25 -12.72 34.63
CA ASN A 392 17.16 -13.34 35.58
C ASN A 392 16.43 -14.57 36.13
N CYS A 393 16.93 -15.76 35.81
CA CYS A 393 17.02 -16.96 36.64
C CYS A 393 17.72 -18.06 35.83
#